data_AF-A0A914IE25-F1
#
_entry.id   AF-A0A914IE25-F1
#
_cell.length_a   1.000
_cell.length_b   1.000
_cell.length_c   1.000
_cell.angle_alpha   90.00
_cell.angle_beta   90.00
_cell.angle_gamma   90.00
#
_symmetry.space_group_name_H-M   'P 1'
#
loop_
_entity.id
_entity.type
_entity.pdbx_description
1 polymer ?
#
loop_
_entity_poly.entity_id
_entity_poly.type
_entity_poly.pdbx_seq_one_letter_code
_entity_poly.pdbx_strand_id
1 'polypeptide(L)'
;MEIFLDNKRFDSLYNCSFYDYESVPRERRQNVIPGAFLLCLYIVFELLYLPCLWVFLRANDARRESCYRLMLLMAMLSMLSINSSCLIIGVYAIRGDVFCDRPNINFLIGMFCFATYCAESMVNFILALNRCVEMCNERICGQIFGRHRVYIWMLGALIYGATMGFAFPPPIPNGMLVGWFWNPHLPYSDDKNGNYQHILLPLHNFCIGFGLPLLYLIFYVLMRRKLRLISNSSSSNDQQQRAGVDHRPNQMNVFLQVLLISMLNISFTYLYLYMQYFTVPNWAIIFASFAWACSQGFIPIIYITLNRSIAKGFKNIFVTEKAKQFVSTVFLYRNQPPANG
;
A
#
# COMPACT_ATOMS: atom_id res chain seq x y z
N MET A 1 6.04 -18.25 12.73
CA MET A 1 5.42 -18.77 13.97
C MET A 1 5.96 -20.15 14.31
N GLU A 2 6.01 -21.12 13.39
CA GLU A 2 6.66 -22.42 13.66
C GLU A 2 8.09 -22.26 14.22
N ILE A 3 8.92 -21.44 13.57
CA ILE A 3 10.29 -21.15 14.01
C ILE A 3 10.32 -20.43 15.37
N PHE A 4 9.35 -19.55 15.64
CA PHE A 4 9.28 -18.81 16.90
C PHE A 4 8.81 -19.68 18.07
N LEU A 5 8.01 -20.70 17.79
CA LEU A 5 7.51 -21.63 18.80
C LEU A 5 8.50 -22.78 19.08
N ASP A 6 9.37 -23.11 18.13
CA ASP A 6 10.49 -24.02 18.34
C ASP A 6 11.70 -23.27 18.89
N ASN A 7 11.80 -23.20 20.22
CA ASN A 7 12.88 -22.50 20.91
C ASN A 7 14.27 -22.93 20.44
N LYS A 8 14.48 -24.22 20.12
CA LYS A 8 15.81 -24.69 19.69
C LYS A 8 16.19 -24.13 18.32
N ARG A 9 15.22 -24.08 17.40
CA ARG A 9 15.39 -23.53 16.06
C ARG A 9 15.45 -22.01 16.06
N PHE A 10 14.71 -21.36 16.96
CA PHE A 10 14.82 -19.93 17.17
C PHE A 10 16.21 -19.57 17.71
N ASP A 11 16.65 -20.22 18.79
CA ASP A 11 17.94 -19.93 19.43
C ASP A 11 19.13 -20.28 18.51
N SER A 12 19.01 -21.24 17.60
CA SER A 12 20.11 -21.53 16.67
C SER A 12 20.30 -20.44 15.60
N LEU A 13 19.25 -19.68 15.27
CA LEU A 13 19.26 -18.68 14.19
C LEU A 13 19.13 -17.23 14.69
N TYR A 14 18.66 -16.99 15.91
CA TYR A 14 18.31 -15.66 16.39
C TYR A 14 18.94 -15.35 17.76
N ASN A 15 19.89 -16.17 18.20
CA ASN A 15 20.64 -15.91 19.42
C ASN A 15 21.64 -14.76 19.22
N CYS A 16 21.72 -13.85 20.19
CA CYS A 16 22.57 -12.67 20.16
C CYS A 16 23.88 -12.79 20.97
N SER A 17 24.22 -13.99 21.47
CA SER A 17 25.42 -14.18 22.33
C SER A 17 26.71 -14.51 21.59
N PHE A 18 26.68 -14.64 20.25
CA PHE A 18 27.88 -14.96 19.46
C PHE A 18 28.70 -13.74 19.02
N TYR A 19 28.21 -12.53 19.24
CA TYR A 19 28.93 -11.26 19.04
C TYR A 19 28.45 -10.21 20.05
N ASP A 20 29.32 -9.26 20.37
CA ASP A 20 28.96 -8.13 21.22
C ASP A 20 28.29 -7.03 20.39
N TYR A 21 26.96 -7.00 20.43
CA TYR A 21 26.18 -5.95 19.78
C TYR A 21 26.25 -4.61 20.54
N GLU A 22 26.74 -4.56 21.78
CA GLU A 22 26.97 -3.32 22.55
C GLU A 22 28.28 -2.61 22.21
N SER A 23 29.19 -3.30 21.52
CA SER A 23 30.48 -2.77 21.05
C SER A 23 30.38 -1.44 20.28
N VAL A 24 29.28 -1.21 19.56
CA VAL A 24 28.96 0.08 18.94
C VAL A 24 28.03 0.84 19.89
N PRO A 25 28.44 1.98 20.48
CA PRO A 25 27.58 2.77 21.36
C PRO A 25 26.27 3.17 20.67
N ARG A 26 25.17 3.26 21.44
CA ARG A 26 23.85 3.58 20.87
C ARG A 26 23.86 4.88 20.08
N GLU A 27 24.57 5.90 20.54
CA GLU A 27 24.69 7.20 19.88
C GLU A 27 25.26 7.08 18.45
N ARG A 28 26.11 6.08 18.21
CA ARG A 28 26.69 5.82 16.87
C ARG A 28 25.80 4.96 15.98
N ARG A 29 24.76 4.33 16.52
CA ARG A 29 23.75 3.59 15.76
C ARG A 29 22.59 4.48 15.29
N GLN A 30 22.47 5.66 15.88
CA GLN A 30 21.34 6.55 15.63
C GLN A 30 21.44 7.22 14.26
N ASN A 31 20.32 7.20 13.55
CA ASN A 31 20.11 7.92 12.31
C ASN A 31 18.94 8.89 12.51
N VAL A 32 19.18 9.95 13.30
CA VAL A 32 18.14 10.88 13.74
C VAL A 32 17.47 11.60 12.58
N ILE A 33 18.24 12.07 11.58
CA ILE A 33 17.70 12.81 10.44
C ILE A 33 16.73 11.96 9.60
N PRO A 34 17.13 10.80 9.05
CA PRO A 34 16.20 10.00 8.26
C PRO A 34 15.07 9.43 9.12
N GLY A 35 15.33 9.11 10.41
CA GLY A 35 14.29 8.69 11.33
C GLY A 35 13.20 9.74 11.55
N ALA A 36 13.59 10.99 11.82
CA ALA A 36 12.65 12.11 11.96
C ALA A 36 11.87 12.39 10.67
N PHE A 37 12.52 12.27 9.51
CA PHE A 37 11.86 12.42 8.22
C PHE A 37 10.81 11.32 7.98
N LEU A 38 11.11 10.05 8.28
CA LEU A 38 10.15 8.95 8.21
C LEU A 38 8.95 9.17 9.14
N LEU A 39 9.17 9.66 10.37
CA LEU A 39 8.07 9.98 11.29
C LEU A 39 7.22 11.16 10.82
N CYS A 40 7.82 12.16 10.18
CA CYS A 40 7.07 13.25 9.56
C CYS A 40 6.19 12.71 8.42
N LEU A 41 6.75 11.87 7.54
CA LEU A 41 6.01 11.21 6.47
C LEU A 41 4.89 10.32 7.01
N TYR A 42 5.11 9.58 8.10
CA TYR A 42 4.10 8.77 8.76
C TYR A 42 2.86 9.60 9.10
N ILE A 43 3.06 10.73 9.81
CA ILE A 43 1.97 11.61 10.20
C ILE A 43 1.23 12.15 8.97
N VAL A 44 1.96 12.62 7.96
CA VAL A 44 1.37 13.17 6.74
C VAL A 44 0.55 12.10 5.99
N PHE A 45 1.12 10.91 5.77
CA PHE A 45 0.46 9.86 5.01
C PHE A 45 -0.76 9.30 5.75
N GLU A 46 -0.66 9.01 7.04
CA GLU A 46 -1.80 8.55 7.85
C GLU A 46 -2.95 9.57 7.83
N LEU A 47 -2.65 10.86 8.02
CA LEU A 47 -3.66 11.92 7.96
C LEU A 47 -4.33 12.03 6.59
N LEU A 48 -3.62 11.74 5.49
CA LEU A 48 -4.20 11.71 4.13
C LEU A 48 -5.10 10.49 3.89
N TYR A 49 -4.79 9.35 4.51
CA TYR A 49 -5.60 8.13 4.40
C TYR A 49 -6.94 8.25 5.13
N LEU A 50 -6.99 8.88 6.31
CA LEU A 50 -8.22 9.03 7.10
C LEU A 50 -9.43 9.59 6.33
N PRO A 51 -9.34 10.73 5.61
CA PRO A 51 -10.47 11.25 4.84
C PRO A 51 -10.80 10.38 3.63
N CYS A 52 -9.79 9.72 3.02
CA CYS A 52 -10.05 8.77 1.92
C CYS A 52 -10.87 7.58 2.42
N LEU A 53 -10.50 7.02 3.58
CA LEU A 53 -11.21 5.93 4.24
C LEU A 53 -12.63 6.35 4.62
N TRP A 54 -12.81 7.56 5.14
CA TRP A 54 -14.13 8.09 5.47
C TRP A 54 -15.05 8.17 4.24
N VAL A 55 -14.53 8.66 3.10
CA VAL A 55 -15.28 8.67 1.84
C VAL A 55 -15.58 7.23 1.42
N PHE A 56 -14.61 6.33 1.56
CA PHE A 56 -14.81 4.92 1.24
C PHE A 56 -15.93 4.27 2.08
N LEU A 57 -16.06 4.64 3.35
CA LEU A 57 -17.08 4.06 4.23
C LEU A 57 -18.48 4.63 3.98
N ARG A 58 -18.60 5.89 3.52
CA ARG A 58 -19.90 6.58 3.32
C ARG A 58 -20.54 6.36 1.94
N ALA A 59 -19.81 5.98 0.90
CA ALA A 59 -20.42 5.80 -0.42
C ALA A 59 -21.17 4.45 -0.52
N ASN A 60 -22.37 4.40 0.07
CA ASN A 60 -23.23 3.21 0.15
C ASN A 60 -23.48 2.55 -1.21
N ASP A 61 -23.72 3.35 -2.25
CA ASP A 61 -23.98 2.82 -3.60
C ASP A 61 -22.71 2.27 -4.25
N ALA A 62 -21.56 2.92 -4.07
CA ALA A 62 -20.28 2.46 -4.60
C ALA A 62 -19.75 1.20 -3.89
N ARG A 63 -20.12 0.96 -2.61
CA ARG A 63 -19.81 -0.28 -1.89
C ARG A 63 -20.45 -1.53 -2.49
N ARG A 64 -21.38 -1.39 -3.44
CA ARG A 64 -21.93 -2.52 -4.19
C ARG A 64 -20.94 -3.05 -5.22
N GLU A 65 -20.02 -2.21 -5.69
CA GLU A 65 -19.01 -2.56 -6.68
C GLU A 65 -17.86 -3.36 -6.09
N SER A 66 -17.46 -4.42 -6.81
CA SER A 66 -16.38 -5.32 -6.37
C SER A 66 -15.03 -4.62 -6.25
N CYS A 67 -14.69 -3.78 -7.23
CA CYS A 67 -13.47 -2.97 -7.19
C CYS A 67 -13.42 -2.08 -5.94
N TYR A 68 -14.52 -1.46 -5.57
CA TYR A 68 -14.53 -0.51 -4.47
C TYR A 68 -14.16 -1.19 -3.14
N ARG A 69 -14.64 -2.42 -2.94
CA ARG A 69 -14.31 -3.22 -1.75
C ARG A 69 -12.83 -3.62 -1.72
N LEU A 70 -12.26 -3.95 -2.88
CA LEU A 70 -10.84 -4.22 -3.02
C LEU A 70 -9.99 -2.97 -2.72
N MET A 71 -10.39 -1.80 -3.22
CA MET A 71 -9.73 -0.52 -2.91
C MET A 71 -9.80 -0.17 -1.42
N LEU A 72 -10.93 -0.44 -0.76
CA LEU A 72 -11.07 -0.25 0.69
C LEU A 72 -10.11 -1.15 1.48
N LEU A 73 -10.02 -2.44 1.14
CA LEU A 73 -9.07 -3.35 1.80
C LEU A 73 -7.62 -2.98 1.52
N MET A 74 -7.30 -2.62 0.28
CA MET A 74 -5.97 -2.11 -0.07
C MET A 74 -5.61 -0.90 0.80
N ALA A 75 -6.51 0.07 0.94
CA ALA A 75 -6.25 1.24 1.77
C ALA A 75 -5.98 0.89 3.24
N MET A 76 -6.75 -0.05 3.82
CA MET A 76 -6.51 -0.52 5.19
C MET A 76 -5.15 -1.23 5.34
N LEU A 77 -4.77 -2.07 4.36
CA LEU A 77 -3.48 -2.75 4.36
C LEU A 77 -2.32 -1.77 4.17
N SER A 78 -2.46 -0.76 3.30
CA SER A 78 -1.43 0.25 3.12
C SER A 78 -1.20 1.07 4.39
N MET A 79 -2.24 1.43 5.16
CA MET A 79 -2.08 2.08 6.47
C MET A 79 -1.28 1.18 7.43
N LEU A 80 -1.60 -0.11 7.50
CA LEU A 80 -0.82 -1.06 8.30
C LEU A 80 0.64 -1.13 7.82
N SER A 81 0.88 -1.18 6.51
CA SER A 81 2.24 -1.20 5.98
C SER A 81 3.02 0.10 6.22
N ILE A 82 2.35 1.26 6.27
CA ILE A 82 2.95 2.56 6.63
C ILE A 82 3.49 2.56 8.06
N ASN A 83 2.88 1.79 8.98
CA ASN A 83 3.44 1.61 10.31
C ASN A 83 4.80 0.88 10.24
N SER A 84 4.97 -0.08 9.32
CA SER A 84 6.25 -0.77 9.11
C SER A 84 7.29 0.08 8.38
N SER A 85 6.89 0.75 7.30
CA SER A 85 7.82 1.52 6.45
C SER A 85 8.24 2.84 7.08
N CYS A 86 7.38 3.48 7.87
CA CYS A 86 7.62 4.79 8.44
C CYS A 86 7.74 4.78 9.97
N LEU A 87 6.71 4.31 10.70
CA LEU A 87 6.68 4.44 12.17
C LEU A 87 7.77 3.61 12.84
N ILE A 88 7.80 2.31 12.57
CA ILE A 88 8.75 1.37 13.21
C ILE A 88 10.18 1.76 12.85
N ILE A 89 10.50 1.87 11.56
CA ILE A 89 11.85 2.24 11.11
C ILE A 89 12.24 3.65 11.58
N GLY A 90 11.31 4.61 11.56
CA GLY A 90 11.56 5.97 12.04
C GLY A 90 11.94 6.01 13.52
N VAL A 91 11.17 5.32 14.39
CA VAL A 91 11.49 5.19 15.82
C VAL A 91 12.81 4.46 16.04
N TYR A 92 13.03 3.35 15.33
CA TYR A 92 14.22 2.52 15.50
C TYR A 92 15.47 3.28 15.05
N ALA A 93 15.39 4.05 13.96
CA ALA A 93 16.46 4.89 13.48
C ALA A 93 16.85 5.98 14.49
N ILE A 94 15.88 6.63 15.13
CA ILE A 94 16.16 7.64 16.17
C ILE A 94 16.76 7.01 17.43
N ARG A 95 16.31 5.82 17.82
CA ARG A 95 16.81 5.14 19.03
C ARG A 95 18.14 4.42 18.80
N GLY A 96 18.43 4.00 17.58
CA GLY A 96 19.54 3.12 17.24
C GLY A 96 19.24 1.64 17.55
N ASP A 97 17.97 1.25 17.56
CA ASP A 97 17.53 -0.11 17.92
C ASP A 97 17.95 -1.11 16.82
N VAL A 98 18.55 -2.23 17.24
CA VAL A 98 18.91 -3.37 16.39
C VAL A 98 18.14 -4.62 16.84
N PHE A 99 18.26 -5.72 16.10
CA PHE A 99 17.51 -6.94 16.40
C PHE A 99 17.67 -7.39 17.88
N CYS A 100 18.90 -7.41 18.37
CA CYS A 100 19.27 -7.92 19.68
C CYS A 100 18.79 -7.09 20.87
N ASP A 101 18.34 -5.85 20.67
CA ASP A 101 17.74 -5.07 21.76
C ASP A 101 16.44 -5.72 22.27
N ARG A 102 15.64 -6.32 21.36
CA ARG A 102 14.36 -6.99 21.68
C ARG A 102 14.04 -8.11 20.66
N PRO A 103 14.75 -9.24 20.69
CA PRO A 103 14.69 -10.26 19.63
C PRO A 103 13.27 -10.79 19.40
N ASN A 104 12.55 -11.14 20.46
CA ASN A 104 11.18 -11.68 20.35
C ASN A 104 10.21 -10.67 19.72
N ILE A 105 10.24 -9.42 20.17
CA ILE A 105 9.34 -8.37 19.68
C ILE A 105 9.69 -8.03 18.22
N ASN A 106 10.97 -7.91 17.91
CA ASN A 106 11.44 -7.61 16.56
C ASN A 106 11.07 -8.72 15.56
N PHE A 107 11.14 -9.98 15.98
CA PHE A 107 10.70 -11.12 15.19
C PHE A 107 9.18 -11.08 14.93
N LEU A 108 8.37 -10.83 15.96
CA LEU A 108 6.92 -10.68 15.80
C LEU A 108 6.56 -9.54 14.84
N ILE A 109 7.19 -8.38 15.02
CA ILE A 109 7.03 -7.22 14.13
C ILE A 109 7.37 -7.58 12.68
N GLY A 110 8.46 -8.33 12.46
CA GLY A 110 8.83 -8.89 11.17
C GLY A 110 7.72 -9.73 10.54
N MET A 111 7.13 -10.66 11.29
CA MET A 111 6.06 -11.53 10.77
C MET A 111 4.85 -10.72 10.32
N PHE A 112 4.41 -9.75 11.11
CA PHE A 112 3.28 -8.89 10.76
C PHE A 112 3.59 -7.99 9.55
N CYS A 113 4.80 -7.44 9.48
CA CYS A 113 5.25 -6.65 8.34
C CYS A 113 5.19 -7.48 7.05
N PHE A 114 5.78 -8.67 7.07
CA PHE A 114 5.82 -9.52 5.89
C PHE A 114 4.43 -10.02 5.47
N ALA A 115 3.59 -10.39 6.44
CA ALA A 115 2.22 -10.78 6.16
C ALA A 115 1.42 -9.67 5.49
N THR A 116 1.53 -8.45 6.03
CA THR A 116 0.80 -7.27 5.51
C THR A 116 1.29 -6.91 4.10
N TYR A 117 2.61 -6.92 3.86
CA TYR A 117 3.20 -6.65 2.55
C TYR A 117 2.71 -7.63 1.47
N CYS A 118 2.74 -8.94 1.76
CA CYS A 118 2.29 -9.96 0.82
C CYS A 118 0.78 -9.92 0.59
N ALA A 119 -0.02 -9.65 1.63
CA ALA A 119 -1.47 -9.47 1.49
C ALA A 119 -1.80 -8.24 0.64
N GLU A 120 -1.15 -7.11 0.90
CA GLU A 120 -1.33 -5.85 0.15
C GLU A 120 -1.02 -6.05 -1.34
N SER A 121 0.12 -6.67 -1.64
CA SER A 121 0.54 -6.98 -3.00
C SER A 121 -0.44 -7.91 -3.72
N MET A 122 -0.98 -8.91 -3.03
CA MET A 122 -1.97 -9.82 -3.59
C MET A 122 -3.32 -9.14 -3.84
N VAL A 123 -3.79 -8.28 -2.93
CA VAL A 123 -4.99 -7.47 -3.13
C VAL A 123 -4.82 -6.54 -4.34
N ASN A 124 -3.63 -5.96 -4.53
CA ASN A 124 -3.32 -5.13 -5.69
C ASN A 124 -3.39 -5.93 -7.00
N PHE A 125 -2.84 -7.13 -7.01
CA PHE A 125 -2.93 -8.03 -8.17
C PHE A 125 -4.37 -8.42 -8.50
N ILE A 126 -5.16 -8.77 -7.48
CA ILE A 126 -6.59 -9.10 -7.65
C ILE A 126 -7.38 -7.90 -8.17
N LEU A 127 -7.08 -6.69 -7.68
CA LEU A 127 -7.68 -5.45 -8.16
C LEU A 127 -7.37 -5.21 -9.64
N ALA A 128 -6.11 -5.42 -10.05
CA ALA A 128 -5.70 -5.32 -11.46
C ALA A 128 -6.50 -6.30 -12.33
N LEU A 129 -6.59 -7.55 -11.90
CA LEU A 129 -7.36 -8.59 -12.59
C LEU A 129 -8.84 -8.25 -12.68
N ASN A 130 -9.44 -7.78 -11.58
CA ASN A 130 -10.83 -7.33 -11.53
C ASN A 130 -11.13 -6.28 -12.60
N ARG A 131 -10.25 -5.28 -12.76
CA ARG A 131 -10.38 -4.24 -13.80
C ARG A 131 -10.23 -4.78 -15.22
N CYS A 132 -9.30 -5.70 -15.46
CA CYS A 132 -9.16 -6.35 -16.76
C CYS A 132 -10.43 -7.13 -17.14
N VAL A 133 -10.96 -7.94 -16.22
CA VAL A 133 -12.16 -8.75 -16.45
C VAL A 133 -13.38 -7.87 -16.65
N GLU A 134 -13.56 -6.81 -15.85
CA GLU A 134 -14.62 -5.82 -16.00
C GLU A 134 -14.58 -5.15 -17.40
N MET A 135 -13.38 -4.80 -17.88
CA MET A 135 -13.22 -4.18 -19.19
C MET A 135 -13.51 -5.15 -20.34
N CYS A 136 -13.12 -6.42 -20.21
CA CYS A 136 -13.41 -7.48 -21.16
C CYS A 136 -14.89 -7.84 -21.22
N ASN A 137 -15.48 -8.15 -20.07
CA ASN A 137 -16.86 -8.61 -19.96
C ASN A 137 -17.39 -8.41 -18.54
N GLU A 138 -18.25 -7.41 -18.38
CA GLU A 138 -18.89 -7.07 -17.12
C GLU A 138 -19.71 -8.22 -16.51
N ARG A 139 -20.34 -9.08 -17.33
CA ARG A 139 -21.12 -10.23 -16.84
C ARG A 139 -20.22 -11.27 -16.19
N ILE A 140 -19.08 -11.58 -16.82
CA ILE A 140 -18.08 -12.49 -16.27
C ILE A 140 -17.48 -11.89 -15.00
N CYS A 141 -17.20 -10.58 -14.98
CA CYS A 141 -16.76 -9.89 -13.78
C CYS A 141 -17.77 -10.05 -12.63
N GLY A 142 -19.06 -9.88 -12.90
CA GLY A 142 -20.14 -10.14 -11.93
C GLY A 142 -20.21 -11.60 -11.47
N GLN A 143 -19.87 -12.58 -12.32
CA GLN A 143 -19.81 -13.98 -11.95
C GLN A 143 -18.59 -14.33 -11.08
N ILE A 144 -17.44 -13.68 -11.28
CA ILE A 144 -16.20 -13.98 -10.55
C ILE A 144 -16.11 -13.15 -9.25
N PHE A 145 -16.43 -11.86 -9.33
CA PHE A 145 -16.23 -10.88 -8.26
C PHE A 145 -17.55 -10.32 -7.70
N GLY A 146 -18.70 -10.66 -8.26
CA GLY A 146 -19.97 -10.06 -7.84
C GLY A 146 -20.41 -10.44 -6.43
N ARG A 147 -21.12 -9.50 -5.80
CA ARG A 147 -21.81 -9.67 -4.51
C ARG A 147 -20.90 -10.24 -3.42
N HIS A 148 -21.11 -11.45 -2.93
CA HIS A 148 -20.31 -11.99 -1.81
C HIS A 148 -18.99 -12.63 -2.25
N ARG A 149 -18.80 -12.90 -3.56
CA ARG A 149 -17.65 -13.65 -4.07
C ARG A 149 -16.33 -12.88 -3.96
N VAL A 150 -16.36 -11.54 -4.07
CA VAL A 150 -15.18 -10.70 -3.83
C VAL A 150 -14.57 -10.91 -2.44
N TYR A 151 -15.39 -11.21 -1.42
CA TYR A 151 -14.87 -11.47 -0.07
C TYR A 151 -14.06 -12.77 0.00
N ILE A 152 -14.34 -13.74 -0.87
CA ILE A 152 -13.51 -14.96 -0.98
C ILE A 152 -12.12 -14.60 -1.51
N TRP A 153 -12.04 -13.75 -2.54
CA TRP A 153 -10.78 -13.25 -3.08
C TRP A 153 -9.99 -12.43 -2.04
N MET A 154 -10.68 -11.54 -1.31
CA MET A 154 -10.09 -10.76 -0.22
C MET A 154 -9.55 -11.66 0.89
N LEU A 155 -10.33 -12.65 1.32
CA LEU A 155 -9.91 -13.62 2.32
C LEU A 155 -8.73 -14.46 1.82
N GLY A 156 -8.74 -14.89 0.55
CA GLY A 156 -7.62 -15.60 -0.07
C GLY A 156 -6.33 -14.78 -0.05
N ALA A 157 -6.40 -13.48 -0.32
CA ALA A 157 -5.23 -12.59 -0.23
C ALA A 157 -4.70 -12.44 1.20
N LEU A 158 -5.60 -12.32 2.19
CA LEU A 158 -5.23 -12.25 3.60
C LEU A 158 -4.62 -13.56 4.10
N ILE A 159 -5.19 -14.71 3.72
CA ILE A 159 -4.64 -16.03 4.03
C ILE A 159 -3.27 -16.20 3.39
N TYR A 160 -3.10 -15.80 2.13
CA TYR A 160 -1.81 -15.84 1.47
C TYR A 160 -0.76 -15.02 2.22
N GLY A 161 -1.07 -13.77 2.57
CA GLY A 161 -0.17 -12.92 3.36
C GLY A 161 0.13 -13.54 4.73
N ALA A 162 -0.88 -14.00 5.46
CA ALA A 162 -0.69 -14.66 6.75
C ALA A 162 0.23 -15.88 6.63
N THR A 163 0.05 -16.73 5.62
CA THR A 163 0.95 -17.86 5.37
C THR A 163 2.38 -17.38 5.11
N MET A 164 2.57 -16.35 4.29
CA MET A 164 3.91 -15.80 4.02
C MET A 164 4.59 -15.29 5.29
N GLY A 165 3.89 -14.50 6.12
CA GLY A 165 4.47 -13.91 7.32
C GLY A 165 4.60 -14.85 8.53
N PHE A 166 3.68 -15.81 8.70
CA PHE A 166 3.65 -16.69 9.87
C PHE A 166 4.23 -18.09 9.62
N ALA A 167 4.35 -18.56 8.37
CA ALA A 167 4.95 -19.87 8.10
C ALA A 167 6.46 -19.78 7.81
N PHE A 168 6.96 -18.62 7.36
CA PHE A 168 8.35 -18.46 6.94
C PHE A 168 9.09 -17.45 7.83
N PRO A 169 10.43 -17.46 7.81
CA PRO A 169 11.24 -16.41 8.44
C PRO A 169 10.80 -15.03 7.96
N PRO A 170 10.74 -14.02 8.84
CA PRO A 170 10.43 -12.67 8.43
C PRO A 170 11.70 -11.83 8.21
N PRO A 171 11.61 -10.74 7.42
CA PRO A 171 12.58 -9.67 7.49
C PRO A 171 12.45 -8.93 8.84
N ILE A 172 13.58 -8.44 9.33
CA ILE A 172 13.74 -7.86 10.66
C ILE A 172 14.07 -6.37 10.55
N PRO A 173 13.44 -5.51 11.37
CA PRO A 173 13.71 -4.08 11.33
C PRO A 173 15.09 -3.77 11.94
N ASN A 174 15.79 -2.83 11.33
CA ASN A 174 17.11 -2.38 11.79
C ASN A 174 17.20 -0.86 11.72
N GLY A 175 17.33 -0.22 12.89
CA GLY A 175 17.44 1.24 13.01
C GLY A 175 18.82 1.78 12.61
N MET A 176 19.88 0.97 12.78
CA MET A 176 21.25 1.36 12.43
C MET A 176 21.43 1.48 10.92
N LEU A 177 20.76 0.64 10.14
CA LEU A 177 20.76 0.68 8.68
C LEU A 177 19.53 1.40 8.09
N VAL A 178 18.53 1.71 8.92
CA VAL A 178 17.26 2.34 8.53
C VAL A 178 16.55 1.49 7.46
N GLY A 179 16.24 0.23 7.78
CA GLY A 179 15.62 -0.68 6.82
C GLY A 179 15.23 -2.03 7.40
N TRP A 180 14.80 -2.93 6.51
CA TRP A 180 14.39 -4.29 6.84
C TRP A 180 15.30 -5.31 6.18
N PHE A 181 15.76 -6.30 6.94
CA PHE A 181 16.78 -7.24 6.50
C PHE A 181 16.44 -8.66 6.93
N TRP A 182 16.74 -9.61 6.06
CA TRP A 182 16.52 -11.02 6.37
C TRP A 182 17.55 -11.58 7.35
N ASN A 183 18.79 -11.09 7.27
CA ASN A 183 19.79 -11.36 8.29
C ASN A 183 19.56 -10.41 9.49
N PRO A 184 19.11 -10.93 10.65
CA PRO A 184 18.84 -10.11 11.84
C PRO A 184 20.10 -9.46 12.41
N HIS A 185 21.28 -10.01 12.11
CA HIS A 185 22.54 -9.65 12.77
C HIS A 185 23.35 -8.58 12.03
N LEU A 186 22.83 -8.02 10.94
CA LEU A 186 23.49 -6.92 10.24
C LEU A 186 23.56 -5.65 11.11
N PRO A 187 24.63 -4.84 11.01
CA PRO A 187 25.86 -5.07 10.24
C PRO A 187 26.95 -5.84 11.01
N TYR A 188 26.64 -6.45 12.15
CA TYR A 188 27.63 -7.07 13.04
C TYR A 188 28.13 -8.44 12.56
N SER A 189 27.26 -9.22 11.90
CA SER A 189 27.61 -10.53 11.37
C SER A 189 26.95 -10.78 10.03
N ASP A 190 27.76 -11.20 9.04
CA ASP A 190 27.29 -11.61 7.72
C ASP A 190 26.78 -13.05 7.71
N ASP A 191 25.83 -13.33 6.81
CA ASP A 191 25.28 -14.65 6.60
C ASP A 191 26.15 -15.48 5.65
N LYS A 192 27.23 -16.07 6.17
CA LYS A 192 28.17 -16.88 5.37
C LYS A 192 27.59 -18.19 4.88
N ASN A 193 26.59 -18.73 5.59
CA ASN A 193 26.02 -20.05 5.33
C ASN A 193 24.72 -19.99 4.51
N GLY A 194 24.21 -18.79 4.22
CA GLY A 194 22.93 -18.60 3.53
C GLY A 194 21.72 -19.00 4.40
N ASN A 195 21.86 -18.97 5.72
CA ASN A 195 20.83 -19.39 6.67
C ASN A 195 19.56 -18.53 6.63
N TYR A 196 19.69 -17.26 6.21
CA TYR A 196 18.59 -16.31 6.13
C TYR A 196 18.17 -15.99 4.68
N GLN A 197 18.71 -16.72 3.70
CA GLN A 197 18.30 -16.57 2.31
C GLN A 197 17.03 -17.37 2.04
N HIS A 198 15.95 -16.67 1.65
CA HIS A 198 14.66 -17.29 1.34
C HIS A 198 14.19 -16.91 -0.06
N ILE A 199 13.93 -17.92 -0.89
CA ILE A 199 13.52 -17.74 -2.29
C ILE A 199 12.08 -17.23 -2.46
N LEU A 200 11.27 -17.32 -1.41
CA LEU A 200 9.84 -17.02 -1.47
C LEU A 200 9.54 -15.53 -1.72
N LEU A 201 10.29 -14.62 -1.08
CA LEU A 201 10.13 -13.19 -1.35
C LEU A 201 10.58 -12.84 -2.79
N PRO A 202 11.76 -13.24 -3.27
CA PRO A 202 12.15 -13.07 -4.67
C PRO A 202 11.11 -13.61 -5.65
N LEU A 203 10.58 -14.80 -5.41
CA LEU A 203 9.54 -15.40 -6.25
C LEU A 203 8.25 -14.56 -6.22
N HIS A 204 7.77 -14.18 -5.04
CA HIS A 204 6.60 -13.30 -4.88
C HIS A 204 6.81 -11.98 -5.63
N ASN A 205 7.93 -11.31 -5.37
CA ASN A 205 8.30 -10.04 -5.97
C ASN A 205 8.45 -10.14 -7.50
N PHE A 206 8.98 -11.24 -8.02
CA PHE A 206 9.08 -11.50 -9.46
C PHE A 206 7.69 -11.68 -10.09
N CYS A 207 6.82 -12.50 -9.48
CA CYS A 207 5.46 -12.70 -9.95
C CYS A 207 4.65 -11.40 -9.96
N ILE A 208 4.75 -10.61 -8.89
CA ILE A 208 4.06 -9.31 -8.78
C ILE A 208 4.67 -8.29 -9.74
N GLY A 209 6.00 -8.20 -9.78
CA GLY A 209 6.76 -7.25 -10.59
C GLY A 209 6.60 -7.45 -12.09
N PHE A 210 6.37 -8.70 -12.55
CA PHE A 210 6.03 -8.99 -13.95
C PHE A 210 4.52 -8.96 -14.21
N GLY A 211 3.74 -9.57 -13.31
CA GLY A 211 2.32 -9.78 -13.49
C GLY A 211 1.49 -8.50 -13.44
N LEU A 212 1.80 -7.56 -12.54
CA LEU A 212 1.09 -6.28 -12.44
C LEU A 212 1.25 -5.43 -13.71
N PRO A 213 2.47 -5.14 -14.21
CA PRO A 213 2.66 -4.45 -15.50
C PRO A 213 1.92 -5.11 -16.64
N LEU A 214 1.97 -6.44 -16.73
CA LEU A 214 1.31 -7.17 -17.79
C LEU A 214 -0.21 -6.98 -17.74
N LEU A 215 -0.82 -7.12 -16.55
CA LEU A 215 -2.25 -6.88 -16.39
C LEU A 215 -2.65 -5.45 -16.76
N TYR A 216 -1.85 -4.45 -16.37
CA TYR A 216 -2.17 -3.06 -16.73
C TYR A 216 -1.90 -2.71 -18.18
N LEU A 217 -0.93 -3.34 -18.81
CA LEU A 217 -0.74 -3.27 -20.26
C LEU A 217 -1.95 -3.86 -20.99
N ILE A 218 -2.43 -5.02 -20.53
CA ILE A 218 -3.67 -5.64 -21.05
C ILE A 218 -4.84 -4.69 -20.87
N PHE A 219 -5.05 -4.14 -19.67
CA PHE A 219 -6.11 -3.17 -19.38
C PHE A 219 -6.04 -1.95 -20.32
N TYR A 220 -4.85 -1.40 -20.54
CA TYR A 220 -4.63 -0.29 -21.47
C TYR A 220 -5.02 -0.63 -22.91
N VAL A 221 -4.57 -1.79 -23.40
CA VAL A 221 -4.89 -2.25 -24.77
C VAL A 221 -6.39 -2.48 -24.92
N LEU A 222 -7.04 -3.09 -23.94
CA LEU A 222 -8.49 -3.32 -23.93
C LEU A 222 -9.25 -1.99 -23.93
N MET A 223 -8.85 -1.04 -23.07
CA MET A 223 -9.43 0.30 -23.02
C MET A 223 -9.28 1.01 -24.37
N ARG A 224 -8.09 1.00 -24.98
CA ARG A 224 -7.85 1.60 -26.31
C ARG A 224 -8.70 0.96 -27.41
N ARG A 225 -8.83 -0.37 -27.41
CA ARG A 225 -9.69 -1.10 -28.37
C ARG A 225 -11.15 -0.71 -28.22
N LYS A 226 -11.68 -0.75 -26.99
CA LYS A 226 -13.06 -0.34 -26.69
C LYS A 226 -13.31 1.11 -27.10
N LEU A 227 -12.33 1.99 -26.91
CA LEU A 227 -12.38 3.39 -27.33
C LEU A 227 -12.50 3.56 -28.84
N ARG A 228 -11.70 2.80 -29.61
CA ARG A 228 -11.70 2.81 -31.07
C ARG A 228 -12.99 2.25 -31.63
N LEU A 229 -13.52 1.16 -31.05
CA LEU A 229 -14.81 0.60 -31.45
C LEU A 229 -15.93 1.64 -31.32
N ILE A 230 -16.02 2.33 -30.18
CA ILE A 230 -17.00 3.42 -29.99
C ILE A 230 -16.80 4.54 -31.02
N SER A 231 -15.55 4.90 -31.31
CA SER A 231 -15.21 5.94 -32.30
C SER A 231 -15.47 5.53 -33.76
N ASN A 232 -15.45 4.24 -34.06
CA ASN A 232 -15.71 3.72 -35.42
C ASN A 232 -17.20 3.43 -35.64
N SER A 233 -17.95 3.12 -34.58
CA SER A 233 -19.42 3.00 -34.61
C SER A 233 -20.15 4.35 -34.70
N SER A 234 -19.42 5.45 -34.95
CA SER A 234 -19.89 6.84 -34.92
C SER A 234 -20.76 7.27 -36.11
N SER A 235 -21.46 6.33 -36.78
CA SER A 235 -22.36 6.63 -37.90
C SER A 235 -23.85 6.48 -37.60
N SER A 236 -24.30 6.18 -36.36
CA SER A 236 -25.74 5.92 -36.18
C SER A 236 -26.48 6.38 -34.93
N ASN A 237 -25.89 6.80 -33.79
CA ASN A 237 -26.73 7.23 -32.64
C ASN A 237 -26.03 8.20 -31.64
N ASP A 238 -26.48 9.47 -31.60
CA ASP A 238 -25.97 10.54 -30.74
C ASP A 238 -26.20 10.33 -29.22
N GLN A 239 -27.20 9.53 -28.83
CA GLN A 239 -27.50 9.25 -27.41
C GLN A 239 -26.47 8.32 -26.75
N GLN A 240 -25.90 7.38 -27.48
CA GLN A 240 -24.89 6.45 -26.95
C GLN A 240 -23.52 7.12 -26.77
N GLN A 241 -23.29 8.21 -27.50
CA GLN A 241 -22.09 9.03 -27.43
C GLN A 241 -22.00 9.80 -26.10
N ARG A 242 -23.10 10.35 -25.59
CA ARG A 242 -23.11 11.08 -24.28
C ARG A 242 -22.78 10.15 -23.10
N ALA A 243 -23.35 8.93 -23.06
CA ALA A 243 -23.07 7.96 -22.00
C ALA A 243 -21.62 7.41 -22.05
N GLY A 244 -21.06 7.18 -23.25
CA GLY A 244 -19.68 6.74 -23.44
C GLY A 244 -18.62 7.81 -23.17
N VAL A 245 -18.93 9.09 -23.43
CA VAL A 245 -18.06 10.25 -23.18
C VAL A 245 -17.93 10.54 -21.68
N ASP A 246 -19.00 10.38 -20.88
CA ASP A 246 -18.95 10.58 -19.42
C ASP A 246 -18.17 9.48 -18.68
N HIS A 247 -18.14 8.25 -19.20
CA HIS A 247 -17.30 7.17 -18.64
C HIS A 247 -15.82 7.28 -19.02
N ARG A 248 -15.49 7.94 -20.14
CA ARG A 248 -14.13 8.09 -20.70
C ARG A 248 -13.09 8.72 -19.75
N PRO A 249 -13.35 9.89 -19.12
CA PRO A 249 -12.37 10.54 -18.27
C PRO A 249 -12.11 9.77 -16.97
N ASN A 250 -13.12 9.08 -16.42
CA ASN A 250 -12.95 8.27 -15.22
C ASN A 250 -12.05 7.05 -15.49
N GLN A 251 -12.20 6.39 -16.64
CA GLN A 251 -11.39 5.20 -16.97
C GLN A 251 -9.92 5.55 -17.26
N MET A 252 -9.64 6.68 -17.92
CA MET A 252 -8.27 7.15 -18.16
C MET A 252 -7.58 7.57 -16.86
N ASN A 253 -8.30 8.26 -15.97
CA ASN A 253 -7.76 8.63 -14.67
C ASN A 253 -7.48 7.40 -13.79
N VAL A 254 -8.36 6.40 -13.83
CA VAL A 254 -8.13 5.11 -13.15
C VAL A 254 -6.91 4.40 -13.75
N PHE A 255 -6.72 4.42 -15.06
CA PHE A 255 -5.52 3.87 -15.70
C PHE A 255 -4.24 4.58 -15.21
N LEU A 256 -4.19 5.91 -15.25
CA LEU A 256 -3.03 6.69 -14.82
C LEU A 256 -2.72 6.49 -13.33
N GLN A 257 -3.74 6.48 -12.49
CA GLN A 257 -3.63 6.21 -11.05
C GLN A 257 -2.89 4.91 -10.82
N VAL A 258 -3.32 3.88 -11.53
CA VAL A 258 -2.86 2.53 -11.29
C VAL A 258 -1.50 2.25 -11.94
N LEU A 259 -1.20 2.89 -13.06
CA LEU A 259 0.13 2.90 -13.68
C LEU A 259 1.17 3.51 -12.74
N LEU A 260 0.87 4.67 -12.16
CA LEU A 260 1.77 5.37 -11.23
C LEU A 260 2.04 4.54 -9.97
N ILE A 261 0.99 3.97 -9.36
CA ILE A 261 1.13 3.09 -8.20
C ILE A 261 2.02 1.89 -8.53
N SER A 262 1.84 1.29 -9.71
CA SER A 262 2.61 0.12 -10.12
C SER A 262 4.08 0.44 -10.37
N MET A 263 4.38 1.56 -11.03
CA MET A 263 5.75 2.01 -11.26
C MET A 263 6.50 2.25 -9.93
N LEU A 264 5.86 2.89 -8.96
CA LEU A 264 6.44 3.11 -7.64
C LEU A 264 6.70 1.78 -6.92
N ASN A 265 5.74 0.86 -6.96
CA ASN A 265 5.88 -0.44 -6.30
C ASN A 265 7.02 -1.27 -6.90
N ILE A 266 7.08 -1.37 -8.24
CA ILE A 266 8.12 -2.13 -8.96
C ILE A 266 9.51 -1.57 -8.68
N SER A 267 9.65 -0.24 -8.70
CA SER A 267 10.93 0.41 -8.45
C SER A 267 11.47 0.06 -7.07
N PHE A 268 10.62 0.11 -6.04
CA PHE A 268 10.97 -0.31 -4.69
C PHE A 268 11.29 -1.81 -4.63
N THR A 269 10.45 -2.67 -5.20
CA THR A 269 10.60 -4.12 -5.14
C THR A 269 11.94 -4.60 -5.72
N TYR A 270 12.36 -4.07 -6.87
CA TYR A 270 13.65 -4.42 -7.46
C TYR A 270 14.83 -3.84 -6.68
N LEU A 271 14.69 -2.62 -6.14
CA LEU A 271 15.72 -2.02 -5.29
C LEU A 271 15.92 -2.85 -4.01
N TYR A 272 14.84 -3.34 -3.40
CA TYR A 272 14.88 -4.23 -2.23
C TYR A 272 15.55 -5.57 -2.56
N LEU A 273 15.24 -6.17 -3.72
CA LEU A 273 15.91 -7.41 -4.15
C LEU A 273 17.40 -7.19 -4.39
N TYR A 274 17.78 -6.03 -4.94
CA TYR A 274 19.19 -5.70 -5.16
C TYR A 274 19.96 -5.59 -3.82
N MET A 275 19.44 -4.82 -2.85
CA MET A 275 20.09 -4.70 -1.53
C MET A 275 20.13 -6.01 -0.73
N GLN A 276 19.28 -6.98 -1.07
CA GLN A 276 19.23 -8.28 -0.40
C GLN A 276 20.39 -9.19 -0.80
N TYR A 277 20.88 -9.09 -2.03
CA TYR A 277 21.91 -9.97 -2.58
C TYR A 277 23.26 -9.29 -2.80
N PHE A 278 23.28 -7.96 -2.87
CA PHE A 278 24.48 -7.17 -3.09
C PHE A 278 24.74 -6.24 -1.92
N THR A 279 26.01 -6.05 -1.60
CA THR A 279 26.42 -5.05 -0.62
C THR A 279 26.17 -3.66 -1.20
N VAL A 280 25.38 -2.86 -0.47
CA VAL A 280 24.99 -1.52 -0.88
C VAL A 280 25.41 -0.49 0.17
N PRO A 281 25.78 0.72 -0.24
CA PRO A 281 26.11 1.77 0.70
C PRO A 281 24.87 2.23 1.49
N ASN A 282 25.06 2.67 2.73
CA ASN A 282 23.95 3.05 3.64
C ASN A 282 22.99 4.10 3.05
N TRP A 283 23.48 5.05 2.25
CA TRP A 283 22.61 6.05 1.62
C TRP A 283 21.59 5.42 0.67
N ALA A 284 21.95 4.32 -0.02
CA ALA A 284 21.07 3.61 -0.93
C ALA A 284 20.01 2.82 -0.17
N ILE A 285 20.36 2.26 0.99
CA ILE A 285 19.41 1.60 1.91
C ILE A 285 18.38 2.61 2.42
N ILE A 286 18.85 3.75 2.92
CA ILE A 286 17.99 4.84 3.39
C ILE A 286 17.04 5.30 2.27
N PHE A 287 17.56 5.47 1.05
CA PHE A 287 16.76 5.80 -0.12
C PHE A 287 15.71 4.73 -0.43
N ALA A 288 16.05 3.44 -0.32
CA ALA A 288 15.11 2.34 -0.52
C ALA A 288 13.97 2.36 0.50
N SER A 289 14.27 2.65 1.76
CA SER A 289 13.25 2.80 2.82
C SER A 289 12.33 3.98 2.54
N PHE A 290 12.85 5.12 2.08
CA PHE A 290 12.00 6.23 1.63
C PHE A 290 11.17 5.89 0.41
N ALA A 291 11.74 5.18 -0.57
CA ALA A 291 11.01 4.75 -1.75
C ALA A 291 9.83 3.83 -1.38
N TRP A 292 10.02 2.95 -0.40
CA TRP A 292 8.95 2.12 0.13
C TRP A 292 7.85 2.93 0.84
N ALA A 293 8.24 3.87 1.71
CA ALA A 293 7.31 4.77 2.37
C ALA A 293 6.46 5.55 1.35
N CYS A 294 7.08 6.10 0.31
CA CYS A 294 6.40 6.86 -0.73
C CYS A 294 5.51 5.98 -1.62
N SER A 295 5.88 4.73 -1.91
CA SER A 295 5.06 3.85 -2.75
C SER A 295 3.69 3.55 -2.13
N GLN A 296 3.62 3.54 -0.80
CA GLN A 296 2.38 3.40 -0.04
C GLN A 296 1.72 4.77 0.22
N GLY A 297 2.48 5.74 0.72
CA GLY A 297 1.98 7.05 1.13
C GLY A 297 1.38 7.91 0.02
N PHE A 298 1.77 7.69 -1.24
CA PHE A 298 1.23 8.45 -2.36
C PHE A 298 -0.11 7.95 -2.89
N ILE A 299 -0.52 6.71 -2.57
CA ILE A 299 -1.82 6.16 -2.99
C ILE A 299 -3.01 7.10 -2.68
N PRO A 300 -3.18 7.67 -1.47
CA PRO A 300 -4.29 8.58 -1.17
C PRO A 300 -4.20 9.89 -1.98
N ILE A 301 -2.99 10.41 -2.22
CA ILE A 301 -2.77 11.60 -3.06
C ILE A 301 -3.24 11.29 -4.49
N ILE A 302 -2.85 10.13 -5.02
CA ILE A 302 -3.25 9.67 -6.36
C ILE A 302 -4.78 9.49 -6.41
N TYR A 303 -5.41 8.93 -5.38
CA TYR A 303 -6.88 8.81 -5.32
C TYR A 303 -7.57 10.18 -5.26
N ILE A 304 -7.10 11.12 -4.44
CA ILE A 304 -7.70 12.46 -4.33
C ILE A 304 -7.52 13.26 -5.63
N THR A 305 -6.41 13.09 -6.34
CA THR A 305 -6.12 13.84 -7.57
C THR A 305 -6.82 13.26 -8.79
N LEU A 306 -6.86 11.93 -8.93
CA LEU A 306 -7.32 11.27 -10.15
C LEU A 306 -8.75 10.72 -10.05
N ASN A 307 -9.21 10.32 -8.86
CA ASN A 307 -10.57 9.81 -8.67
C ASN A 307 -11.54 10.93 -8.31
N ARG A 308 -12.28 11.44 -9.30
CA ARG A 308 -13.23 12.56 -9.13
C ARG A 308 -14.28 12.34 -8.03
N SER A 309 -14.73 11.09 -7.85
CA SER A 309 -15.71 10.76 -6.79
C SER A 309 -15.09 10.96 -5.41
N ILE A 310 -13.88 10.43 -5.21
CA ILE A 310 -13.12 10.57 -3.96
C ILE A 310 -12.74 12.04 -3.75
N ALA A 311 -12.25 12.72 -4.77
CA ALA A 311 -11.90 14.14 -4.73
C ALA A 311 -13.08 15.03 -4.30
N LYS A 312 -14.28 14.76 -4.84
CA LYS A 312 -15.50 15.49 -4.47
C LYS A 312 -15.94 15.16 -3.05
N GLY A 313 -15.86 13.89 -2.64
CA GLY A 313 -16.11 13.46 -1.27
C GLY A 313 -15.18 14.16 -0.28
N PHE A 314 -13.88 14.17 -0.57
CA PHE A 314 -12.84 14.86 0.20
C PHE A 314 -13.11 16.36 0.29
N LYS A 315 -13.38 17.02 -0.85
CA LYS A 315 -13.74 18.44 -0.87
C LYS A 315 -14.97 18.72 -0.03
N ASN A 316 -15.99 17.86 -0.01
CA ASN A 316 -17.18 18.07 0.81
C ASN A 316 -16.92 17.94 2.33
N ILE A 317 -15.91 17.16 2.74
CA ILE A 317 -15.48 17.10 4.15
C ILE A 317 -14.90 18.45 4.59
N PHE A 318 -14.02 19.02 3.76
CA PHE A 318 -13.34 20.29 4.05
C PHE A 318 -14.21 21.53 3.72
N VAL A 319 -15.10 21.42 2.73
CA VAL A 319 -16.07 22.43 2.26
C VAL A 319 -17.46 22.17 2.89
N THR A 320 -17.47 21.70 4.13
CA THR A 320 -18.43 22.03 5.22
C THR A 320 -19.71 21.25 5.52
N GLU A 321 -19.84 20.99 6.83
CA GLU A 321 -21.04 21.28 7.65
C GLU A 321 -21.11 22.78 8.08
N LYS A 322 -20.00 23.43 8.45
CA LYS A 322 -19.99 24.83 8.97
C LYS A 322 -20.41 25.95 7.99
N ALA A 323 -20.00 25.95 6.72
CA ALA A 323 -20.44 26.93 5.73
C ALA A 323 -21.83 26.62 5.17
N LYS A 324 -22.28 25.35 5.19
CA LYS A 324 -23.70 25.03 4.94
C LYS A 324 -24.61 25.59 6.04
N GLN A 325 -24.20 25.48 7.31
CA GLN A 325 -24.89 26.15 8.42
C GLN A 325 -24.83 27.68 8.27
N PHE A 326 -23.65 28.26 8.06
CA PHE A 326 -23.49 29.71 7.92
C PHE A 326 -24.31 30.30 6.75
N VAL A 327 -24.32 29.66 5.58
CA VAL A 327 -25.12 30.10 4.43
C VAL A 327 -26.61 29.94 4.69
N SER A 328 -27.04 28.87 5.36
CA SER A 328 -28.45 28.66 5.72
C SER A 328 -28.93 29.69 6.77
N THR A 329 -28.10 30.02 7.76
CA THR A 329 -28.39 31.06 8.77
C THR A 329 -28.45 32.45 8.16
N VAL A 330 -27.55 32.78 7.21
CA VAL A 330 -27.55 34.07 6.50
C VAL A 330 -28.75 34.21 5.55
N PHE A 331 -29.18 33.14 4.88
CA PHE A 331 -30.38 33.16 4.03
C PHE A 331 -31.68 33.29 4.84
N LEU A 332 -31.76 32.69 6.03
CA LEU A 332 -32.90 32.84 6.93
C LEU A 332 -33.01 34.26 7.50
N TYR A 333 -31.88 34.92 7.78
CA TYR A 333 -31.87 36.31 8.27
C TYR A 333 -32.25 37.34 7.21
N ARG A 334 -31.97 37.07 5.92
CA ARG A 334 -32.27 37.99 4.81
C ARG A 334 -33.73 37.96 4.35
N ASN A 335 -34.47 36.89 4.69
CA ASN A 335 -35.86 36.69 4.28
C ASN A 335 -36.88 36.91 5.42
N GLN A 336 -36.47 37.48 6.56
CA GLN A 336 -37.43 37.92 7.56
C GLN A 336 -38.14 39.20 7.05
N PRO A 337 -39.48 39.21 6.94
CA PRO A 337 -40.21 40.44 6.65
C PRO A 337 -39.98 41.44 7.78
N PRO A 338 -39.90 42.76 7.49
CA PRO A 338 -39.72 43.77 8.52
C PRO A 338 -40.84 43.62 9.57
N ALA A 339 -40.46 43.63 10.84
CA ALA A 339 -41.40 43.66 11.94
C ALA A 339 -42.22 44.95 11.82
N ASN A 340 -43.52 44.82 11.58
CA ASN A 340 -44.46 45.93 11.64
C ASN A 340 -44.53 46.41 13.09
N GLY A 341 -43.86 47.54 13.37
CA GLY A 341 -43.96 48.32 14.60
C GLY A 341 -44.27 49.76 14.23
#